data_AF-A0A6P8TFQ4-F1
#
_entry.id   AF-A0A6P8TFQ4-F1
#
_cell.length_a   1.000
_cell.length_b   1.000
_cell.length_c   1.000
_cell.angle_alpha   90.00
_cell.angle_beta   90.00
_cell.angle_gamma   90.00
#
_symmetry.space_group_name_H-M   'P 1'
#
loop_
_entity.id
_entity.type
_entity.pdbx_description
1 polymer ?
#
loop_
_entity_poly.entity_id
_entity_poly.type
_entity_poly.pdbx_seq_one_letter_code
_entity_poly.pdbx_strand_id
1 'polypeptide(L)'
;MERQMVMQNQMRERQMAMQVAWSREFLKYYGTFFALATVGLTVSAIKRRKPFLLAPIVPLGFIMAYQVDSSYGTLIYRVRGEAESIMTSDHDRLDLPHGTPTFESIEKARRARSSLASFLEK
;
A
#
# COMPACT_ATOMS: atom_id res chain seq x y z
N MET A 1 -12.07 -9.74 -30.03
CA MET A 1 -12.65 -9.69 -28.67
C MET A 1 -11.99 -10.69 -27.73
N GLU A 2 -11.92 -11.99 -28.06
CA GLU A 2 -11.27 -13.01 -27.20
C GLU A 2 -9.79 -12.73 -26.90
N ARG A 3 -9.00 -12.27 -27.89
CA ARG A 3 -7.59 -11.91 -27.68
C ARG A 3 -7.38 -10.78 -26.68
N GLN A 4 -8.30 -9.82 -26.59
CA GLN A 4 -8.20 -8.70 -25.64
C GLN A 4 -8.55 -9.14 -24.21
N MET A 5 -9.56 -10.01 -24.06
CA MET A 5 -9.90 -10.59 -22.75
C MET A 5 -8.79 -11.50 -22.21
N VAL A 6 -8.21 -12.35 -23.07
CA VAL A 6 -7.07 -13.19 -22.71
C VAL A 6 -5.86 -12.32 -22.32
N MET A 7 -5.58 -11.25 -23.06
CA MET A 7 -4.51 -10.31 -22.72
C MET A 7 -4.73 -9.65 -21.36
N GLN A 8 -5.94 -9.16 -21.06
CA GLN A 8 -6.25 -8.53 -19.78
C GLN A 8 -6.11 -9.50 -18.61
N ASN A 9 -6.61 -10.73 -18.74
CA ASN A 9 -6.48 -11.75 -17.71
C ASN A 9 -5.01 -12.10 -17.45
N GLN A 10 -4.22 -12.28 -18.50
CA GLN A 10 -2.79 -12.53 -18.35
C GLN A 10 -2.04 -11.36 -17.70
N MET A 11 -2.39 -10.12 -18.04
CA MET A 11 -1.79 -8.94 -17.40
C MET A 11 -2.16 -8.88 -15.92
N ARG A 12 -3.40 -9.19 -15.55
CA ARG A 12 -3.85 -9.27 -14.16
C ARG A 12 -3.12 -10.36 -13.38
N GLU A 13 -3.01 -11.56 -13.96
CA GLU A 13 -2.26 -12.68 -13.37
C GLU A 13 -0.79 -12.31 -13.17
N ARG A 14 -0.15 -11.69 -14.17
CA ARG A 14 1.24 -11.22 -14.06
C ARG A 14 1.41 -10.15 -12.99
N GLN A 15 0.48 -9.20 -12.89
CA GLN A 15 0.52 -8.17 -11.84
C GLN A 15 0.39 -8.80 -10.45
N MET A 16 -0.52 -9.76 -10.26
CA MET A 16 -0.65 -10.48 -8.99
C MET A 16 0.60 -11.31 -8.68
N ALA A 17 1.15 -12.03 -9.66
CA ALA A 17 2.38 -12.80 -9.49
C ALA A 17 3.57 -11.90 -9.12
N MET A 18 3.70 -10.74 -9.77
CA MET A 18 4.72 -9.74 -9.45
C MET A 18 4.57 -9.19 -8.03
N GLN A 19 3.33 -8.91 -7.58
CA GLN A 19 3.08 -8.42 -6.22
C GLN A 19 3.51 -9.45 -5.17
N VAL A 20 3.15 -10.72 -5.38
CA VAL A 20 3.57 -11.82 -4.49
C VAL A 20 5.09 -12.00 -4.52
N ALA A 21 5.71 -12.01 -5.70
CA ALA A 21 7.15 -12.11 -5.84
C ALA A 21 7.88 -10.96 -5.13
N TRP A 22 7.39 -9.73 -5.29
CA TRP A 22 7.95 -8.54 -4.64
C TRP A 22 7.85 -8.63 -3.12
N SER A 23 6.70 -9.07 -2.57
CA SER A 23 6.54 -9.27 -1.12
C SER A 23 7.52 -10.31 -0.56
N ARG A 24 7.75 -11.42 -1.29
CA ARG A 24 8.71 -12.47 -0.90
C ARG A 24 10.14 -11.95 -0.90
N GLU A 25 10.48 -11.13 -1.89
CA GLU A 25 11.80 -10.52 -1.98
C GLU A 25 12.02 -9.51 -0.87
N PHE A 26 11.03 -8.64 -0.60
CA PHE A 26 11.07 -7.70 0.52
C PHE A 26 11.32 -8.41 1.85
N LEU A 27 10.62 -9.52 2.11
CA LEU A 27 10.78 -10.29 3.34
C LEU A 27 12.22 -10.77 3.55
N LYS A 28 12.95 -11.16 2.50
CA LYS A 28 14.36 -11.61 2.63
C LYS A 28 15.28 -10.50 3.12
N TYR A 29 15.18 -9.33 2.50
CA TYR A 29 16.00 -8.16 2.87
C TYR A 29 15.59 -7.59 4.22
N TYR A 30 14.28 -7.43 4.45
CA TYR A 30 13.75 -6.93 5.71
C TYR A 30 14.02 -7.91 6.86
N GLY A 31 13.92 -9.21 6.61
CA GLY A 31 14.33 -10.31 7.50
C GLY A 31 15.73 -10.13 8.03
N THR A 32 16.67 -9.92 7.12
CA THR A 32 18.09 -9.74 7.44
C THR A 32 18.32 -8.44 8.22
N PHE A 33 17.71 -7.34 7.78
CA PHE A 33 17.76 -6.06 8.48
C PHE A 33 17.21 -6.16 9.91
N PHE A 34 16.04 -6.79 10.07
CA PHE A 34 15.39 -6.97 11.37
C PHE A 34 16.26 -7.81 12.31
N ALA A 35 16.87 -8.89 11.82
CA ALA A 35 17.78 -9.70 12.61
C ALA A 35 18.98 -8.89 13.09
N LEU A 36 19.65 -8.14 12.21
CA LEU A 36 20.78 -7.28 12.56
C LEU A 36 20.37 -6.18 13.55
N ALA A 37 19.24 -5.52 13.32
CA ALA A 37 18.71 -4.50 14.22
C ALA A 37 18.39 -5.08 15.60
N THR A 38 17.74 -6.23 15.66
CA THR A 38 17.39 -6.91 16.92
C THR A 38 18.65 -7.27 17.71
N VAL A 39 19.67 -7.85 17.06
CA VAL A 39 20.95 -8.17 17.70
C VAL A 39 21.63 -6.89 18.21
N GLY A 40 21.75 -5.85 17.37
CA GLY A 40 22.37 -4.58 17.74
C GLY A 40 21.66 -3.89 18.91
N LEU A 41 20.33 -3.83 18.89
CA LEU A 41 19.52 -3.28 19.96
C LEU A 41 19.66 -4.10 21.25
N THR A 42 19.67 -5.44 21.16
CA THR A 42 19.85 -6.34 22.31
C THR A 42 21.19 -6.14 22.99
N VAL A 43 22.28 -6.13 22.21
CA VAL A 43 23.63 -5.85 22.74
C VAL A 43 23.68 -4.46 23.39
N SER A 44 23.07 -3.46 22.76
CA SER A 44 23.03 -2.09 23.30
C SER A 44 22.23 -1.98 24.61
N ALA A 45 21.10 -2.70 24.71
CA ALA A 45 20.23 -2.75 25.88
C ALA A 45 20.94 -3.37 27.09
N ILE A 46 21.65 -4.49 26.87
CA ILE A 46 22.44 -5.17 27.90
C ILE A 46 23.61 -4.27 28.34
N LYS A 47 24.40 -3.76 27.39
CA LYS A 47 25.58 -2.94 27.69
C LYS A 47 25.24 -1.67 28.46
N ARG A 48 24.12 -1.01 28.13
CA ARG A 48 23.67 0.23 28.78
C ARG A 48 22.72 -0.01 29.95
N ARG A 49 22.34 -1.26 30.23
CA ARG A 49 21.31 -1.65 31.22
C ARG A 49 19.99 -0.88 31.04
N LYS A 50 19.62 -0.60 29.79
CA LYS A 50 18.40 0.15 29.42
C LYS A 50 17.51 -0.73 28.55
N PRO A 51 16.53 -1.45 29.14
CA PRO A 51 15.66 -2.35 28.37
C PRO A 51 14.77 -1.60 27.38
N PHE A 52 14.51 -0.31 27.60
CA PHE A 52 13.76 0.55 26.68
C PHE A 52 14.37 0.64 25.28
N LEU A 53 15.67 0.35 25.13
CA LEU A 53 16.32 0.30 23.81
C LEU A 53 15.75 -0.81 22.90
N LEU A 54 15.03 -1.79 23.45
CA LEU A 54 14.32 -2.82 22.68
C LEU A 54 12.97 -2.33 22.13
N ALA A 55 12.47 -1.16 22.56
CA ALA A 55 11.16 -0.65 22.15
C ALA A 55 10.96 -0.63 20.62
N PRO A 56 11.96 -0.31 19.77
CA PRO A 56 11.79 -0.35 18.31
C PRO A 56 11.56 -1.75 17.72
N ILE A 57 11.89 -2.82 18.46
CA ILE A 57 11.70 -4.20 17.97
C ILE A 57 10.21 -4.51 17.81
N VAL A 58 9.34 -3.93 18.64
CA VAL A 58 7.89 -4.16 18.59
C VAL A 58 7.28 -3.67 17.27
N PRO A 59 7.39 -2.38 16.87
CA PRO A 59 6.86 -1.93 15.59
C PRO A 59 7.54 -2.59 14.39
N LEU A 60 8.85 -2.87 14.46
CA LEU A 60 9.56 -3.59 13.39
C LEU A 60 9.05 -5.04 13.25
N GLY A 61 8.79 -5.72 14.36
CA GLY A 61 8.23 -7.07 14.39
C GLY A 61 6.81 -7.11 13.83
N PHE A 62 6.01 -6.08 14.08
CA PHE A 62 4.67 -5.96 13.49
C PHE A 62 4.74 -5.89 11.95
N ILE A 63 5.65 -5.08 11.40
CA ILE A 63 5.89 -5.02 9.95
C ILE A 63 6.35 -6.39 9.42
N MET A 64 7.25 -7.08 10.13
CA MET A 64 7.69 -8.41 9.74
C MET A 64 6.52 -9.39 9.64
N ALA A 65 5.67 -9.46 10.67
CA ALA A 65 4.52 -10.35 10.70
C ALA A 65 3.55 -10.05 9.54
N TYR A 66 3.29 -8.78 9.27
CA TYR A 66 2.50 -8.35 8.12
C TYR A 66 3.10 -8.82 6.78
N GLN A 67 4.41 -8.71 6.60
CA GLN A 67 5.08 -9.13 5.36
C GLN A 67 5.08 -10.66 5.20
N VAL A 68 5.21 -11.42 6.29
CA VAL A 68 5.07 -12.88 6.26
C VAL A 68 3.66 -13.28 5.81
N ASP A 69 2.62 -12.69 6.39
CA ASP A 69 1.24 -12.99 6.01
C ASP A 69 0.90 -12.51 4.59
N SER A 70 1.50 -11.41 4.14
CA SER A 70 1.37 -10.90 2.77
C SER A 70 2.02 -11.83 1.72
N SER A 71 3.15 -12.47 2.06
CA SER A 71 3.97 -13.23 1.11
C SER A 71 3.67 -14.72 1.06
N TYR A 72 3.27 -15.31 2.19
CA TYR A 72 2.98 -16.74 2.32
C TYR A 72 1.62 -17.03 2.98
N GLY A 73 1.02 -16.05 3.64
CA GLY A 73 -0.20 -16.24 4.40
C GLY A 73 -1.48 -15.98 3.60
N THR A 74 -2.53 -15.61 4.33
CA THR A 74 -3.88 -15.53 3.78
C THR A 74 -4.33 -14.10 3.49
N LEU A 75 -3.50 -13.10 3.79
CA LEU A 75 -3.86 -11.68 3.66
C LEU A 75 -4.46 -11.36 2.29
N ILE A 76 -3.83 -11.83 1.22
CA ILE A 76 -4.27 -11.53 -0.16
C ILE A 76 -5.69 -12.05 -0.43
N TYR A 77 -6.06 -13.20 0.15
CA TYR A 77 -7.40 -13.78 0.01
C TYR A 77 -8.42 -13.02 0.86
N ARG A 78 -8.03 -12.60 2.07
CA ARG A 78 -8.89 -11.80 2.96
C ARG A 78 -9.21 -10.43 2.35
N VAL A 79 -8.18 -9.74 1.85
CA VAL A 79 -8.34 -8.45 1.16
C VAL A 79 -9.18 -8.62 -0.11
N ARG A 80 -8.99 -9.71 -0.87
CA ARG A 80 -9.85 -10.00 -2.03
C ARG A 80 -11.31 -10.17 -1.62
N GLY A 81 -11.61 -10.96 -0.59
CA GLY A 81 -12.97 -11.17 -0.12
C GLY A 81 -13.63 -9.89 0.38
N GLU A 82 -12.88 -9.03 1.07
CA GLU A 82 -13.38 -7.73 1.51
C GLU A 82 -13.62 -6.79 0.34
N ALA A 83 -12.75 -6.79 -0.68
CA ALA A 83 -12.96 -6.04 -1.92
C ALA A 83 -14.20 -6.51 -2.68
N GLU A 84 -14.43 -7.83 -2.78
CA GLU A 84 -15.64 -8.40 -3.37
C GLU A 84 -16.89 -7.96 -2.60
N SER A 85 -16.85 -8.00 -1.26
CA SER A 85 -17.95 -7.51 -0.41
C SER A 85 -18.23 -6.02 -0.62
N ILE A 86 -17.21 -5.19 -0.77
CA ILE A 86 -17.40 -3.75 -1.05
C ILE A 86 -18.06 -3.56 -2.42
N MET A 87 -17.63 -4.30 -3.44
CA MET A 87 -18.21 -4.23 -4.78
C MET A 87 -19.68 -4.64 -4.83
N THR A 88 -20.10 -5.58 -3.98
CA THR A 88 -21.48 -6.07 -3.95
C THR A 88 -22.38 -5.30 -3.01
N SER A 89 -21.87 -4.89 -1.84
CA SER A 89 -22.69 -4.43 -0.72
C SER A 89 -22.56 -2.92 -0.46
N ASP A 90 -21.40 -2.33 -0.78
CA ASP A 90 -21.06 -0.94 -0.46
C ASP A 90 -20.83 -0.12 -1.74
N HIS A 91 -21.70 -0.25 -2.74
CA HIS A 91 -21.53 0.41 -4.04
C HIS A 91 -21.44 1.95 -3.91
N ASP A 92 -22.14 2.54 -2.95
CA ASP A 92 -22.10 3.99 -2.66
C ASP A 92 -20.70 4.49 -2.27
N ARG A 93 -19.81 3.61 -1.77
CA ARG A 93 -18.42 3.98 -1.42
C ARG A 93 -17.49 4.01 -2.63
N LEU A 94 -17.94 3.46 -3.76
CA LEU A 94 -17.21 3.44 -5.02
C LEU A 94 -17.50 4.68 -5.88
N ASP A 95 -18.52 5.45 -5.51
CA ASP A 95 -18.86 6.68 -6.21
C ASP A 95 -17.74 7.70 -6.08
N LEU A 96 -17.43 8.35 -7.21
CA LEU A 96 -16.44 9.41 -7.20
C LEU A 96 -16.93 10.58 -6.33
N PRO A 97 -16.07 11.16 -5.49
CA PRO A 97 -16.43 12.38 -4.76
C PRO A 97 -16.79 13.47 -5.78
N HIS A 98 -18.00 14.03 -5.64
CA HIS A 98 -18.63 14.98 -6.58
C HIS A 98 -19.06 14.40 -7.94
N GLY A 99 -19.12 13.08 -8.09
CA GLY A 99 -19.51 12.40 -9.33
C GLY A 99 -18.47 12.55 -10.45
N THR A 100 -18.86 12.22 -11.67
CA THR A 100 -17.99 12.42 -12.84
C THR A 100 -17.79 13.91 -13.10
N PRO A 101 -16.54 14.38 -13.29
CA PRO A 101 -16.27 15.79 -13.60
C PRO A 101 -17.05 16.24 -14.84
N THR A 102 -17.96 17.20 -14.67
CA THR A 102 -18.70 17.80 -15.78
C THR A 102 -17.84 18.87 -16.47
N PHE A 103 -18.15 19.17 -17.73
CA PHE A 103 -17.46 20.23 -18.47
C PHE A 103 -17.44 21.56 -17.67
N GLU A 104 -18.55 21.89 -17.01
CA GLU A 104 -18.66 23.09 -16.17
C GLU A 104 -17.73 23.06 -14.95
N SER A 105 -17.57 21.91 -14.28
CA SER A 105 -16.67 21.82 -13.11
C SER A 105 -15.21 21.99 -13.53
N ILE A 106 -14.84 21.45 -14.69
CA ILE A 106 -13.51 21.60 -15.29
C ILE A 106 -13.26 23.05 -15.71
N GLU A 107 -14.25 23.70 -16.35
CA GLU A 107 -14.13 25.09 -16.80
C GLU A 107 -14.03 26.07 -15.63
N LYS A 108 -14.82 25.85 -14.58
CA LYS A 108 -14.77 26.65 -13.34
C LYS A 108 -13.43 26.51 -12.64
N ALA A 109 -12.88 25.30 -12.55
CA ALA A 109 -11.55 25.05 -12.00
C ALA A 109 -10.44 25.74 -12.82
N ARG A 110 -10.54 25.72 -14.16
CA ARG A 110 -9.57 26.37 -15.05
C ARG A 110 -9.58 27.89 -14.86
N ARG A 111 -10.75 28.52 -14.82
CA ARG A 111 -10.88 29.98 -14.60
C ARG A 111 -10.37 30.38 -13.22
N ALA A 112 -10.70 29.63 -12.18
CA ALA A 112 -10.20 29.87 -10.83
C ALA A 112 -8.67 29.79 -10.75
N ARG A 113 -8.05 28.85 -11.48
CA ARG A 113 -6.59 28.72 -11.56
C ARG A 113 -5.95 29.90 -12.30
N SER A 114 -6.58 30.36 -13.39
CA SER A 114 -6.14 31.54 -14.15
C SER A 114 -6.26 32.83 -13.34
N SER A 115 -7.34 33.00 -12.56
CA SER A 115 -7.52 34.19 -11.71
C SER A 115 -6.52 34.21 -10.55
N LEU A 116 -6.22 33.07 -9.96
CA LEU A 116 -5.23 32.96 -8.87
C LEU A 116 -3.81 33.27 -9.36
N ALA A 117 -3.44 32.80 -10.56
CA ALA A 117 -2.17 33.14 -11.20
C ALA A 117 -2.04 34.65 -11.43
N SER A 118 -3.10 35.29 -11.94
CA SER A 118 -3.12 36.75 -12.16
C SER A 118 -3.08 37.58 -10.87
N PHE A 119 -3.48 37.00 -9.73
CA PHE A 119 -3.45 37.68 -8.43
C PHE A 119 -2.07 37.57 -7.76
N LEU A 120 -1.28 36.54 -8.07
CA LEU A 120 0.08 36.34 -7.55
C LEU A 120 1.16 37.11 -8.33
N GLU A 121 0.85 37.54 -9.57
CA GLU A 121 1.73 38.37 -10.40
C GLU A 121 1.59 39.88 -10.14
N LYS A 122 0.81 40.30 -9.15
CA LYS A 122 0.55 41.70 -8.80
C LYS A 122 1.05 42.03 -7.40
#